data_AF-A0A0G4QD57-F1
#
_entry.id   AF-A0A0G4QD57-F1
#
_cell.length_a   1.000
_cell.length_b   1.000
_cell.length_c   1.000
_cell.angle_alpha   90.00
_cell.angle_beta   90.00
_cell.angle_gamma   90.00
#
_symmetry.space_group_name_H-M   'P 1'
#
loop_
_entity.id
_entity.type
_entity.pdbx_description
1 polymer ?
#
loop_
_entity_poly.entity_id
_entity_poly.type
_entity_poly.pdbx_seq_one_letter_code
_entity_poly.pdbx_strand_id
1 'polypeptide(L)'
;MPAFDFCSNLKKTAKVALMVLFSTILLIWLNQTSLERFWQQQYHRPAPWSGLSHYYAWQVGGQLRDGVFVAVESYGDYLQVNHPDNQAKPIVQTSAPEQLPEGFAVGLHFFNGYTRPATQLTQRFPQLLERKQAMSGLPYHSVTDVSDDALQALKPIVQKTEITLSSEDKVLFAGDSMMQGVAPLLKRQLKTDYNINSIDLSKQSTGLAYPRFFNWPQTIATRLASDDSIKLLVVFLGPNDPWDMPPDGGGRYLKFASEAWESAYRARIASIIENARQNNVTVIWVGPPNMRKQKLSKGMAYLDKLYREEAEKMGEIYLSVNDMFKYEKDIYSDYMGDGSSRVKLRAGDGIHFSLKGQQIIAQHVFSRIHLQEESKEDNAADDIKDKNTVIVNETNNAHP
;
A
#
# COMPACT_ATOMS: atom_id res chain seq x y z
N MET A 1 -47.80 37.37 -38.39
CA MET A 1 -46.58 37.25 -37.57
C MET A 1 -46.92 36.51 -36.30
N PRO A 2 -46.17 35.48 -35.87
CA PRO A 2 -46.40 34.86 -34.58
C PRO A 2 -46.06 35.85 -33.45
N ALA A 3 -46.96 36.04 -32.50
CA ALA A 3 -46.70 36.88 -31.34
C ALA A 3 -45.59 36.24 -30.49
N PHE A 4 -44.50 36.98 -30.26
CA PHE A 4 -43.39 36.51 -29.43
C PHE A 4 -43.87 36.47 -27.97
N ASP A 5 -44.22 35.29 -27.46
CA ASP A 5 -44.63 35.10 -26.06
C ASP A 5 -43.40 35.17 -25.14
N PHE A 6 -42.93 36.41 -24.98
CA PHE A 6 -41.75 36.77 -24.20
C PHE A 6 -41.89 36.34 -22.74
N CYS A 7 -43.10 36.40 -22.17
CA CYS A 7 -43.34 36.06 -20.77
C CYS A 7 -43.27 34.54 -20.52
N SER A 8 -43.82 33.72 -21.43
CA SER A 8 -43.67 32.25 -21.38
C SER A 8 -42.22 31.82 -21.60
N ASN A 9 -41.53 32.42 -22.57
CA ASN A 9 -40.12 32.11 -22.83
C ASN A 9 -39.20 32.55 -21.69
N LEU A 10 -39.40 33.73 -21.09
CA LEU A 10 -38.64 34.19 -19.93
C LEU A 10 -38.81 33.25 -18.73
N LYS A 11 -40.03 32.78 -18.46
CA LYS A 11 -40.31 31.78 -17.40
C LYS A 11 -39.59 30.45 -17.67
N LYS A 12 -39.56 29.97 -18.92
CA LYS A 12 -38.83 28.75 -19.32
C LYS A 12 -37.32 28.93 -19.13
N THR A 13 -36.75 30.03 -19.62
CA THR A 13 -35.32 30.34 -19.47
C THR A 13 -34.91 30.45 -18.00
N ALA A 14 -35.70 31.14 -17.17
CA ALA A 14 -35.45 31.23 -15.73
C ALA A 14 -35.50 29.85 -15.05
N LYS A 15 -36.47 28.99 -15.42
CA LYS A 15 -36.56 27.61 -14.89
C LYS A 15 -35.35 26.77 -15.28
N VAL A 16 -34.89 26.85 -16.53
CA VAL A 16 -33.67 26.14 -16.99
C VAL A 16 -32.42 26.67 -16.29
N ALA A 17 -32.26 28.00 -16.17
CA ALA A 17 -31.13 28.60 -15.45
C ALA A 17 -31.07 28.16 -13.98
N LEU A 18 -32.22 28.09 -13.30
CA LEU A 18 -32.31 27.62 -11.91
C LEU A 18 -31.97 26.12 -11.79
N MET A 19 -32.43 25.29 -12.72
CA MET A 19 -32.06 23.87 -12.78
C MET A 19 -30.55 23.67 -12.98
N VAL A 20 -29.93 24.42 -13.89
CA VAL A 20 -28.47 24.39 -14.10
C VAL A 20 -27.74 24.84 -12.85
N LEU A 21 -28.10 25.99 -12.27
CA LEU A 21 -27.50 26.52 -11.03
C LEU A 21 -27.54 25.49 -9.90
N PHE A 22 -28.71 24.90 -9.64
CA PHE A 22 -28.88 23.89 -8.58
C PHE A 22 -28.04 22.64 -8.85
N SER A 23 -28.01 22.18 -10.10
CA SER A 23 -27.22 21.00 -10.52
C SER A 23 -25.72 21.26 -10.35
N THR A 24 -25.23 22.46 -10.72
CA THR A 24 -23.82 22.85 -10.51
C THR A 24 -23.46 22.93 -9.03
N ILE A 25 -24.31 23.52 -8.19
CA ILE A 25 -24.10 23.57 -6.74
C ILE A 25 -24.07 22.16 -6.14
N LEU A 26 -25.01 21.29 -6.52
CA LEU A 26 -25.07 19.90 -6.07
C LEU A 26 -23.83 19.09 -6.49
N LEU A 27 -23.35 19.28 -7.73
CA LEU A 27 -22.13 18.64 -8.22
C LEU A 27 -20.87 19.13 -7.50
N ILE A 28 -20.78 20.43 -7.18
CA ILE A 28 -19.67 21.00 -6.39
C ILE A 28 -19.70 20.44 -4.97
N TRP A 29 -20.88 20.36 -4.35
CA TRP A 29 -21.07 19.83 -2.99
C TRP A 29 -20.73 18.33 -2.89
N LEU A 30 -21.18 17.51 -3.85
CA LEU A 30 -20.76 16.11 -3.96
C LEU A 30 -19.25 15.96 -4.17
N ASN A 31 -18.67 16.75 -5.08
CA ASN A 31 -17.26 16.60 -5.50
C ASN A 31 -16.29 17.52 -4.75
N GLN A 32 -16.72 18.14 -3.64
CA GLN A 32 -15.96 19.12 -2.87
C GLN A 32 -14.53 18.67 -2.57
N THR A 33 -14.35 17.41 -2.17
CA THR A 33 -13.05 16.84 -1.82
C THR A 33 -12.13 16.69 -3.04
N SER A 34 -12.67 16.36 -4.22
CA SER A 34 -11.88 16.29 -5.46
C SER A 34 -11.56 17.68 -6.00
N LEU A 35 -12.49 18.62 -5.91
CA LEU A 35 -12.29 20.00 -6.35
C LEU A 35 -11.27 20.73 -5.47
N GLU A 36 -11.28 20.47 -4.16
CA GLU A 36 -10.29 20.98 -3.22
C GLU A 36 -8.90 20.36 -3.44
N ARG A 37 -8.79 19.05 -3.68
CA ARG A 37 -7.52 18.41 -4.10
C ARG A 37 -6.96 19.06 -5.38
N PHE A 38 -7.78 19.21 -6.41
CA PHE A 38 -7.40 19.88 -7.66
C PHE A 38 -6.91 21.31 -7.41
N TRP A 39 -7.63 22.08 -6.59
CA TRP A 39 -7.23 23.45 -6.27
C TRP A 39 -5.90 23.53 -5.53
N GLN A 40 -5.70 22.68 -4.51
CA GLN A 40 -4.45 22.62 -3.75
C GLN A 40 -3.27 22.19 -4.64
N GLN A 41 -3.49 21.27 -5.57
CA GLN A 41 -2.51 20.84 -6.57
C GLN A 41 -2.17 21.93 -7.60
N GLN A 42 -3.17 22.66 -8.10
CA GLN A 42 -3.01 23.65 -9.17
C GLN A 42 -2.53 25.02 -8.67
N TYR A 43 -2.91 25.43 -7.45
CA TYR A 43 -2.67 26.78 -6.93
C TYR A 43 -1.84 26.81 -5.63
N HIS A 44 -1.43 25.65 -5.10
CA HIS A 44 -0.55 25.52 -3.93
C HIS A 44 -1.01 26.32 -2.69
N ARG A 45 -2.33 26.41 -2.49
CA ARG A 45 -3.00 27.12 -1.39
C ARG A 45 -4.35 26.46 -1.08
N PRO A 46 -4.94 26.68 0.11
CA PRO A 46 -6.30 26.22 0.41
C PRO A 46 -7.32 26.69 -0.62
N ALA A 47 -8.39 25.92 -0.80
CA ALA A 47 -9.49 26.32 -1.67
C ALA A 47 -10.26 27.52 -1.07
N PRO A 48 -10.83 28.44 -1.88
CA PRO A 48 -11.63 29.55 -1.36
C PRO A 48 -12.83 29.08 -0.51
N TRP A 49 -13.34 27.88 -0.79
CA TRP A 49 -14.41 27.22 -0.06
C TRP A 49 -13.92 26.29 1.06
N SER A 50 -12.61 26.20 1.35
CA SER A 50 -12.09 25.29 2.39
C SER A 50 -12.66 25.59 3.78
N GLY A 51 -13.03 26.86 4.04
CA GLY A 51 -13.73 27.28 5.24
C GLY A 51 -15.10 26.60 5.45
N LEU A 52 -15.75 26.12 4.39
CA LEU A 52 -17.03 25.42 4.48
C LEU A 52 -16.91 24.03 5.12
N SER A 53 -15.70 23.45 5.17
CA SER A 53 -15.43 22.13 5.78
C SER A 53 -15.83 22.01 7.25
N HIS A 54 -16.04 23.13 7.96
CA HIS A 54 -16.50 23.15 9.35
C HIS A 54 -18.00 22.89 9.50
N TYR A 55 -18.80 23.07 8.45
CA TYR A 55 -20.24 22.87 8.50
C TYR A 55 -20.61 21.42 8.19
N TYR A 56 -21.37 20.79 9.08
CA TYR A 56 -21.87 19.42 8.91
C TYR A 56 -22.58 19.22 7.57
N ALA A 57 -23.45 20.17 7.17
CA ALA A 57 -24.16 20.12 5.90
C ALA A 57 -23.24 20.08 4.67
N TRP A 58 -22.04 20.68 4.74
CA TRP A 58 -21.01 20.56 3.69
C TRP A 58 -20.37 19.17 3.74
N GLN A 59 -19.92 18.72 4.91
CA GLN A 59 -19.27 17.40 5.10
C GLN A 59 -20.12 16.23 4.55
N VAL A 60 -21.44 16.27 4.73
CA VAL A 60 -22.38 15.25 4.23
C VAL A 60 -22.25 15.04 2.71
N GLY A 61 -21.91 16.05 1.91
CA GLY A 61 -21.79 15.90 0.44
C GLY A 61 -20.65 14.96 0.03
N GLY A 62 -19.47 15.16 0.62
CA GLY A 62 -18.33 14.27 0.45
C GLY A 62 -18.60 12.87 1.01
N GLN A 63 -19.22 12.77 2.19
CA GLN A 63 -19.58 11.48 2.80
C GLN A 63 -20.59 10.69 1.97
N LEU A 64 -21.62 11.36 1.42
CA LEU A 64 -22.61 10.74 0.54
C LEU A 64 -21.96 10.20 -0.73
N ARG A 65 -21.09 11.00 -1.37
CA ARG A 65 -20.34 10.57 -2.55
C ARG A 65 -19.45 9.36 -2.23
N ASP A 66 -18.64 9.46 -1.19
CA ASP A 66 -17.70 8.40 -0.81
C ASP A 66 -18.45 7.12 -0.39
N GLY A 67 -19.60 7.25 0.28
CA GLY A 67 -20.49 6.13 0.61
C GLY A 67 -21.17 5.48 -0.61
N VAL A 68 -21.57 6.26 -1.62
CA VAL A 68 -22.08 5.72 -2.90
C VAL A 68 -20.99 4.94 -3.64
N PHE A 69 -19.75 5.45 -3.66
CA PHE A 69 -18.62 4.70 -4.25
C PHE A 69 -18.38 3.38 -3.51
N VAL A 70 -18.33 3.39 -2.17
CA VAL A 70 -18.18 2.16 -1.35
C VAL A 70 -19.34 1.18 -1.58
N ALA A 71 -20.58 1.65 -1.77
CA ALA A 71 -21.73 0.79 -2.04
C ALA A 71 -21.66 0.13 -3.43
N VAL A 72 -21.25 0.89 -4.46
CA VAL A 72 -21.04 0.36 -5.83
C VAL A 72 -19.89 -0.65 -5.85
N GLU A 73 -18.79 -0.34 -5.15
CA GLU A 73 -17.62 -1.20 -4.97
C GLU A 73 -17.98 -2.50 -4.25
N SER A 74 -18.70 -2.42 -3.12
CA SER A 74 -19.16 -3.59 -2.36
C SER A 74 -20.14 -4.47 -3.15
N TYR A 75 -20.96 -3.86 -4.02
CA TYR A 75 -21.83 -4.60 -4.93
C TYR A 75 -21.05 -5.27 -6.07
N GLY A 76 -19.99 -4.62 -6.58
CA GLY A 76 -19.02 -5.22 -7.50
C GLY A 76 -18.33 -6.44 -6.89
N ASP A 77 -17.84 -6.33 -5.65
CA ASP A 77 -17.24 -7.43 -4.91
C ASP A 77 -18.24 -8.57 -4.65
N TYR A 78 -19.48 -8.26 -4.29
CA TYR A 78 -20.55 -9.24 -4.16
C TYR A 78 -20.81 -9.99 -5.47
N LEU A 79 -20.85 -9.29 -6.60
CA LEU A 79 -20.99 -9.92 -7.92
C LEU A 79 -19.75 -10.72 -8.31
N GLN A 80 -18.54 -10.28 -7.95
CA GLN A 80 -17.30 -10.99 -8.28
C GLN A 80 -17.14 -12.28 -7.45
N VAL A 81 -17.55 -12.28 -6.18
CA VAL A 81 -17.56 -13.49 -5.32
C VAL A 81 -18.67 -14.45 -5.73
N ASN A 82 -19.83 -13.95 -6.16
CA ASN A 82 -20.96 -14.77 -6.60
C ASN A 82 -21.04 -14.95 -8.13
N HIS A 83 -19.98 -14.60 -8.86
CA HIS A 83 -19.93 -14.78 -10.31
C HIS A 83 -19.91 -16.29 -10.61
N PRO A 84 -20.76 -16.81 -11.52
CA PRO A 84 -20.94 -18.26 -11.70
C PRO A 84 -19.68 -19.01 -12.17
N ASP A 85 -18.67 -18.31 -12.66
CA ASP A 85 -17.36 -18.88 -13.05
C ASP A 85 -16.36 -19.01 -11.89
N ASN A 86 -16.57 -18.30 -10.76
CA ASN A 86 -15.70 -18.34 -9.59
C ASN A 86 -16.12 -19.41 -8.56
N GLN A 87 -17.28 -20.05 -8.76
CA GLN A 87 -17.61 -21.29 -8.05
C GLN A 87 -16.98 -22.46 -8.79
N ALA A 88 -15.95 -23.07 -8.19
CA ALA A 88 -15.29 -24.25 -8.74
C ALA A 88 -16.31 -25.39 -8.95
N LYS A 89 -16.62 -25.69 -10.22
CA LYS A 89 -17.54 -26.79 -10.57
C LYS A 89 -16.91 -28.15 -10.20
N PRO A 90 -17.65 -29.03 -9.50
CA PRO A 90 -17.35 -30.45 -9.49
C PRO A 90 -17.45 -31.03 -10.91
N ILE A 91 -16.53 -31.92 -11.27
CA ILE A 91 -16.53 -32.59 -12.59
C ILE A 91 -17.53 -33.75 -12.57
N VAL A 92 -18.57 -33.73 -13.42
CA VAL A 92 -19.12 -34.88 -14.18
C VAL A 92 -19.81 -34.34 -15.45
N GLN A 93 -19.66 -35.03 -16.58
CA GLN A 93 -20.29 -34.73 -17.90
C GLN A 93 -21.76 -35.22 -17.91
N THR A 94 -22.75 -34.56 -18.53
CA THR A 94 -23.16 -34.58 -19.97
C THR A 94 -24.46 -33.76 -20.11
N SER A 95 -24.96 -33.23 -21.25
CA SER A 95 -24.50 -33.09 -22.66
C SER A 95 -25.51 -32.18 -23.42
N ALA A 96 -25.31 -31.97 -24.73
CA ALA A 96 -26.15 -31.23 -25.70
C ALA A 96 -26.08 -29.69 -25.64
N PRO A 97 -26.22 -28.97 -26.79
CA PRO A 97 -25.37 -27.81 -27.04
C PRO A 97 -26.09 -26.48 -27.26
N GLU A 98 -25.41 -25.37 -26.95
CA GLU A 98 -25.69 -24.05 -27.52
C GLU A 98 -24.39 -23.41 -28.04
N GLN A 99 -24.49 -22.75 -29.20
CA GLN A 99 -23.34 -22.22 -29.94
C GLN A 99 -22.87 -20.87 -29.40
N LEU A 100 -21.56 -20.65 -29.38
CA LEU A 100 -20.94 -19.34 -29.12
C LEU A 100 -21.08 -18.41 -30.34
N PRO A 101 -21.60 -17.18 -30.19
CA PRO A 101 -21.43 -16.11 -31.17
C PRO A 101 -20.01 -15.52 -31.13
N GLU A 102 -19.56 -14.94 -32.24
CA GLU A 102 -18.19 -14.42 -32.41
C GLU A 102 -17.92 -13.11 -31.65
N GLY A 103 -16.69 -12.99 -31.09
CA GLY A 103 -16.17 -11.78 -30.42
C GLY A 103 -16.34 -11.77 -28.89
N PHE A 104 -15.60 -12.52 -28.09
CA PHE A 104 -14.14 -12.47 -27.91
C PHE A 104 -13.58 -11.03 -27.72
N ALA A 105 -13.45 -10.56 -26.46
CA ALA A 105 -12.31 -9.78 -25.91
C ALA A 105 -12.63 -8.88 -24.68
N VAL A 106 -11.89 -9.13 -23.59
CA VAL A 106 -11.24 -8.18 -22.63
C VAL A 106 -12.06 -7.03 -22.00
N GLY A 107 -12.11 -7.00 -20.66
CA GLY A 107 -12.73 -5.93 -19.84
C GLY A 107 -11.77 -4.91 -19.22
N LEU A 108 -12.29 -4.09 -18.29
CA LEU A 108 -11.54 -3.11 -17.48
C LEU A 108 -12.09 -3.01 -16.04
N HIS A 109 -11.33 -3.52 -15.07
CA HIS A 109 -11.49 -3.25 -13.62
C HIS A 109 -10.82 -1.93 -13.26
N PHE A 110 -11.36 -1.18 -12.28
CA PHE A 110 -10.57 -0.44 -11.27
C PHE A 110 -11.42 -0.11 -10.02
N PHE A 111 -10.72 0.07 -8.88
CA PHE A 111 -11.17 0.51 -7.54
C PHE A 111 -11.80 -0.56 -6.61
N ASN A 112 -11.01 -0.93 -5.58
CA ASN A 112 -11.40 -1.66 -4.37
C ASN A 112 -10.75 -1.00 -3.12
N GLY A 113 -11.56 -0.50 -2.17
CA GLY A 113 -11.74 -1.23 -0.91
C GLY A 113 -11.57 -0.45 0.41
N TYR A 114 -12.47 -0.70 1.36
CA TYR A 114 -12.18 -0.75 2.80
C TYR A 114 -12.48 -2.17 3.32
N THR A 115 -11.56 -2.77 4.09
CA THR A 115 -11.54 -4.23 4.34
C THR A 115 -11.58 -4.62 5.83
N ARG A 116 -12.63 -4.24 6.60
CA ARG A 116 -13.00 -4.90 7.88
C ARG A 116 -14.51 -4.77 8.22
N PRO A 117 -15.13 -5.79 8.87
CA PRO A 117 -16.51 -5.70 9.37
C PRO A 117 -16.61 -4.87 10.67
N ALA A 118 -17.74 -4.18 10.86
CA ALA A 118 -17.92 -3.14 11.89
C ALA A 118 -18.20 -3.65 13.33
N THR A 119 -18.09 -4.95 13.61
CA THR A 119 -18.58 -5.57 14.86
C THR A 119 -17.57 -5.65 16.01
N GLN A 120 -16.33 -5.15 15.83
CA GLN A 120 -15.26 -5.19 16.86
C GLN A 120 -14.72 -3.80 17.27
N LEU A 121 -15.57 -2.76 17.25
CA LEU A 121 -15.23 -1.46 17.85
C LEU A 121 -15.66 -1.42 19.32
N THR A 122 -14.69 -1.50 20.23
CA THR A 122 -14.92 -1.53 21.70
C THR A 122 -15.33 -0.19 22.31
N GLN A 123 -15.43 0.88 21.52
CA GLN A 123 -15.84 2.21 21.96
C GLN A 123 -17.13 2.63 21.25
N ARG A 124 -18.11 3.10 22.02
CA ARG A 124 -19.41 3.54 21.51
C ARG A 124 -19.54 5.06 21.60
N PHE A 125 -20.12 5.67 20.57
CA PHE A 125 -20.60 7.06 20.64
C PHE A 125 -21.63 7.14 21.79
N PRO A 126 -21.52 8.10 22.75
CA PRO A 126 -20.80 9.37 22.68
C PRO A 126 -19.40 9.40 23.32
N GLN A 127 -18.78 8.27 23.70
CA GLN A 127 -17.44 8.27 24.33
C GLN A 127 -16.36 8.90 23.44
N LEU A 128 -16.58 8.91 22.13
CA LEU A 128 -15.74 9.58 21.12
C LEU A 128 -15.86 11.13 21.11
N LEU A 129 -16.84 11.70 21.80
CA LEU A 129 -16.99 13.16 21.99
C LEU A 129 -16.19 13.69 23.19
N GLU A 130 -15.90 12.86 24.20
CA GLU A 130 -15.21 13.26 25.43
C GLU A 130 -13.67 13.24 25.32
N ARG A 131 -13.12 13.79 24.23
CA ARG A 131 -11.67 14.04 24.17
C ARG A 131 -11.31 15.31 24.92
N LYS A 132 -11.08 15.20 26.24
CA LYS A 132 -10.36 16.23 27.00
C LYS A 132 -9.10 16.63 26.23
N GLN A 133 -8.86 17.94 26.11
CA GLN A 133 -7.62 18.44 25.53
C GLN A 133 -6.44 17.88 26.31
N ALA A 134 -5.62 17.07 25.65
CA ALA A 134 -4.31 16.68 26.17
C ALA A 134 -3.33 17.86 26.03
N MET A 135 -3.58 18.93 26.78
CA MET A 135 -2.49 19.81 27.24
C MET A 135 -1.77 19.10 28.39
N SER A 136 -1.05 18.04 28.02
CA SER A 136 -0.06 17.40 28.87
C SER A 136 1.29 17.77 28.29
N GLY A 137 1.99 18.70 28.94
CA GLY A 137 3.43 18.81 28.72
C GLY A 137 4.07 17.46 29.03
N LEU A 138 5.01 17.01 28.20
CA LEU A 138 5.80 15.81 28.51
C LEU A 138 6.46 16.01 29.89
N PRO A 139 6.22 15.13 30.88
CA PRO A 139 6.95 15.21 32.12
C PRO A 139 8.43 14.94 31.82
N TYR A 140 9.29 15.86 32.24
CA TYR A 140 10.73 15.67 32.20
C TYR A 140 11.09 14.58 33.22
N HIS A 141 11.18 13.32 32.77
CA HIS A 141 11.70 12.26 33.63
C HIS A 141 13.19 12.46 33.84
N SER A 142 13.56 12.60 35.11
CA SER A 142 14.93 12.73 35.59
C SER A 142 15.76 11.50 35.22
N VAL A 143 17.02 11.74 34.83
CA VAL A 143 17.96 10.76 34.29
C VAL A 143 18.49 9.82 35.39
N THR A 144 17.68 8.84 35.81
CA THR A 144 18.11 7.64 36.57
C THR A 144 17.13 6.48 36.37
N ASP A 145 16.98 6.02 35.13
CA ASP A 145 16.65 4.63 34.78
C ASP A 145 16.97 4.45 33.29
N VAL A 146 17.82 3.48 32.96
CA VAL A 146 18.15 3.15 31.57
C VAL A 146 17.06 2.21 31.07
N SER A 147 16.07 2.76 30.34
CA SER A 147 14.97 1.94 29.79
C SER A 147 15.46 0.94 28.74
N ASP A 148 14.69 -0.12 28.52
CA ASP A 148 14.96 -1.08 27.44
C ASP A 148 15.04 -0.42 26.06
N ASP A 149 14.42 0.75 25.86
CA ASP A 149 14.54 1.55 24.62
C ASP A 149 16.00 1.98 24.36
N ALA A 150 16.72 2.36 25.42
CA ALA A 150 18.14 2.73 25.32
C ALA A 150 19.04 1.51 25.04
N LEU A 151 18.63 0.32 25.47
CA LEU A 151 19.30 -0.95 25.14
C LEU A 151 18.96 -1.42 23.72
N GLN A 152 17.74 -1.18 23.22
CA GLN A 152 17.40 -1.43 21.81
C GLN A 152 18.18 -0.50 20.85
N ALA A 153 18.35 0.78 21.22
CA ALA A 153 19.18 1.73 20.48
C ALA A 153 20.67 1.32 20.40
N LEU A 154 21.13 0.41 21.26
CA LEU A 154 22.49 -0.14 21.25
C LEU A 154 22.64 -1.44 20.43
N LYS A 155 21.55 -2.00 19.84
CA LYS A 155 21.69 -3.12 18.90
C LYS A 155 22.55 -2.68 17.71
N PRO A 156 23.61 -3.40 17.31
CA PRO A 156 24.44 -3.02 16.18
C PRO A 156 23.63 -2.97 14.87
N ILE A 157 23.99 -2.03 13.99
CA ILE A 157 23.41 -1.97 12.65
C ILE A 157 24.14 -2.98 11.78
N VAL A 158 23.43 -4.04 11.40
CA VAL A 158 23.91 -5.07 10.46
C VAL A 158 23.20 -4.82 9.13
N GLN A 159 23.96 -4.77 8.04
CA GLN A 159 23.41 -4.61 6.69
C GLN A 159 22.67 -5.87 6.27
N LYS A 160 21.38 -5.75 6.00
CA LYS A 160 20.53 -6.85 5.53
C LYS A 160 20.50 -6.89 4.00
N THR A 161 20.65 -8.07 3.44
CA THR A 161 20.42 -8.34 2.00
C THR A 161 19.10 -9.06 1.75
N GLU A 162 18.53 -9.67 2.77
CA GLU A 162 17.42 -10.63 2.70
C GLU A 162 16.74 -10.80 4.08
N ILE A 163 15.63 -11.52 4.11
CA ILE A 163 14.94 -11.98 5.31
C ILE A 163 14.50 -13.43 5.12
N THR A 164 14.65 -14.25 6.17
CA THR A 164 13.99 -15.55 6.26
C THR A 164 12.60 -15.40 6.90
N LEU A 165 11.58 -15.98 6.29
CA LEU A 165 10.21 -16.07 6.83
C LEU A 165 9.77 -17.53 7.00
N SER A 166 8.98 -17.78 8.03
CA SER A 166 8.24 -19.02 8.28
C SER A 166 6.76 -18.89 7.86
N SER A 167 6.01 -20.00 7.86
CA SER A 167 4.57 -20.06 7.53
C SER A 167 3.68 -19.24 8.48
N GLU A 168 4.11 -19.05 9.74
CA GLU A 168 3.42 -18.25 10.77
C GLU A 168 3.70 -16.75 10.69
N ASP A 169 4.74 -16.35 9.95
CA ASP A 169 5.08 -14.94 9.79
C ASP A 169 4.12 -14.23 8.80
N LYS A 170 4.06 -12.91 8.92
CA LYS A 170 3.27 -12.04 8.06
C LYS A 170 4.11 -10.98 7.38
N VAL A 171 3.71 -10.66 6.15
CA VAL A 171 4.23 -9.51 5.40
C VAL A 171 3.22 -8.36 5.43
N LEU A 172 3.71 -7.16 5.75
CA LEU A 172 2.94 -5.92 5.72
C LEU A 172 3.34 -5.08 4.50
N PHE A 173 2.37 -4.74 3.66
CA PHE A 173 2.55 -3.85 2.52
C PHE A 173 2.02 -2.45 2.85
N ALA A 174 2.88 -1.45 2.69
CA ALA A 174 2.59 -0.03 2.91
C ALA A 174 2.97 0.81 1.69
N GLY A 175 2.20 1.85 1.39
CA GLY A 175 2.50 2.76 0.29
C GLY A 175 1.29 3.18 -0.53
N ASP A 176 1.54 3.79 -1.69
CA ASP A 176 0.51 4.47 -2.47
C ASP A 176 -0.04 3.61 -3.64
N SER A 177 -0.48 4.24 -4.73
CA SER A 177 -0.96 3.53 -5.93
C SER A 177 0.12 2.67 -6.60
N MET A 178 1.41 2.92 -6.32
CA MET A 178 2.49 2.03 -6.75
C MET A 178 2.46 0.70 -5.98
N MET A 179 2.32 0.74 -4.65
CA MET A 179 2.20 -0.48 -3.84
C MET A 179 0.92 -1.26 -4.18
N GLN A 180 -0.21 -0.58 -4.40
CA GLN A 180 -1.46 -1.25 -4.82
C GLN A 180 -1.32 -2.09 -6.11
N GLY A 181 -0.38 -1.74 -7.00
CA GLY A 181 -0.08 -2.55 -8.18
C GLY A 181 0.77 -3.80 -7.90
N VAL A 182 1.54 -3.82 -6.81
CA VAL A 182 2.56 -4.84 -6.53
C VAL A 182 2.14 -5.79 -5.40
N ALA A 183 1.56 -5.26 -4.32
CA ALA A 183 1.14 -6.03 -3.15
C ALA A 183 0.20 -7.20 -3.50
N PRO A 184 -0.83 -7.08 -4.38
CA PRO A 184 -1.70 -8.22 -4.72
C PRO A 184 -0.94 -9.40 -5.35
N LEU A 185 0.13 -9.14 -6.11
CA LEU A 185 0.95 -10.19 -6.72
C LEU A 185 1.78 -10.93 -5.67
N LEU A 186 2.48 -10.17 -4.81
CA LEU A 186 3.28 -10.72 -3.71
C LEU A 186 2.41 -11.51 -2.72
N LYS A 187 1.28 -10.94 -2.30
CA LYS A 187 0.33 -11.59 -1.38
C LYS A 187 -0.17 -12.92 -1.93
N ARG A 188 -0.50 -12.98 -3.22
CA ARG A 188 -0.93 -14.23 -3.86
C ARG A 188 0.19 -15.24 -3.88
N GLN A 189 1.40 -14.84 -4.29
CA GLN A 189 2.55 -15.75 -4.35
C GLN A 189 2.91 -16.30 -2.97
N LEU A 190 3.08 -15.44 -1.96
CA LEU A 190 3.35 -15.81 -0.57
C LEU A 190 2.28 -16.77 -0.02
N LYS A 191 1.00 -16.51 -0.31
CA LYS A 191 -0.08 -17.34 0.22
C LYS A 191 -0.25 -18.67 -0.51
N THR A 192 -0.18 -18.68 -1.84
CA THR A 192 -0.40 -19.88 -2.65
C THR A 192 0.78 -20.86 -2.56
N ASP A 193 2.00 -20.34 -2.62
CA ASP A 193 3.19 -21.18 -2.76
C ASP A 193 3.74 -21.61 -1.39
N TYR A 194 3.50 -20.81 -0.33
CA TYR A 194 4.16 -20.97 0.98
C TYR A 194 3.25 -20.76 2.20
N ASN A 195 1.93 -20.63 2.01
CA ASN A 195 0.92 -20.39 3.05
C ASN A 195 1.08 -19.07 3.87
N ILE A 196 2.14 -18.29 3.64
CA ILE A 196 2.46 -17.05 4.36
C ILE A 196 1.33 -16.03 4.21
N ASN A 197 0.87 -15.52 5.35
CA ASN A 197 -0.21 -14.54 5.38
C ASN A 197 0.32 -13.12 5.17
N SER A 198 -0.54 -12.19 4.76
CA SER A 198 -0.10 -10.83 4.43
C SER A 198 -1.19 -9.77 4.57
N ILE A 199 -0.80 -8.59 5.02
CA ILE A 199 -1.68 -7.42 5.17
C ILE A 199 -1.31 -6.38 4.12
N ASP A 200 -2.32 -5.86 3.43
CA ASP A 200 -2.16 -4.70 2.55
C ASP A 200 -2.84 -3.50 3.18
N LEU A 201 -2.09 -2.44 3.42
CA LEU A 201 -2.62 -1.14 3.86
C LEU A 201 -2.55 -0.09 2.75
N SER A 202 -2.05 -0.43 1.56
CA SER A 202 -1.71 0.54 0.52
C SER A 202 -2.91 1.35 0.02
N LYS A 203 -2.69 2.67 -0.14
CA LYS A 203 -3.76 3.65 -0.30
C LYS A 203 -3.40 4.75 -1.30
N GLN A 204 -4.19 4.86 -2.37
CA GLN A 204 -3.99 5.86 -3.41
C GLN A 204 -3.96 7.30 -2.87
N SER A 205 -3.26 8.18 -3.58
CA SER A 205 -3.13 9.61 -3.26
C SER A 205 -2.54 9.90 -1.86
N THR A 206 -1.84 8.95 -1.25
CA THR A 206 -1.14 9.14 0.03
C THR A 206 0.38 9.22 -0.17
N GLY A 207 1.07 9.71 0.85
CA GLY A 207 2.53 9.86 0.89
C GLY A 207 2.96 10.38 2.27
N LEU A 208 4.25 10.60 2.47
CA LEU A 208 4.82 11.06 3.74
C LEU A 208 4.73 12.60 3.92
N ALA A 209 4.48 13.38 2.86
CA ALA A 209 4.48 14.85 2.94
C ALA A 209 3.26 15.41 3.72
N TYR A 210 2.11 14.74 3.69
CA TYR A 210 0.84 15.25 4.21
C TYR A 210 0.22 14.35 5.31
N PRO A 211 0.83 14.26 6.52
CA PRO A 211 0.36 13.38 7.59
C PRO A 211 -1.04 13.70 8.12
N ARG A 212 -1.56 14.91 7.89
CA ARG A 212 -2.97 15.27 8.21
C ARG A 212 -3.99 14.59 7.30
N PHE A 213 -3.61 14.19 6.08
CA PHE A 213 -4.46 13.42 5.18
C PHE A 213 -4.34 11.92 5.46
N PHE A 214 -3.11 11.43 5.57
CA PHE A 214 -2.82 10.06 5.98
C PHE A 214 -1.43 9.98 6.62
N ASN A 215 -1.35 9.48 7.85
CA ASN A 215 -0.10 9.42 8.60
C ASN A 215 0.52 8.01 8.51
N TRP A 216 1.32 7.78 7.46
CA TRP A 216 2.02 6.51 7.26
C TRP A 216 2.85 6.05 8.47
N PRO A 217 3.72 6.88 9.08
CA PRO A 217 4.44 6.51 10.31
C PRO A 217 3.52 6.00 11.41
N GLN A 218 2.44 6.72 11.73
CA GLN A 218 1.50 6.30 12.77
C GLN A 218 0.73 5.02 12.39
N THR A 219 0.30 4.90 11.13
CA THR A 219 -0.44 3.71 10.65
C THR A 219 0.43 2.45 10.71
N ILE A 220 1.71 2.55 10.32
CA ILE A 220 2.66 1.44 10.41
C ILE A 220 2.92 1.11 11.88
N ALA A 221 3.22 2.11 12.73
CA ALA A 221 3.49 1.89 14.15
C ALA A 221 2.33 1.22 14.90
N THR A 222 1.09 1.68 14.68
CA THR A 222 -0.11 1.03 15.23
C THR A 222 -0.30 -0.39 14.69
N ARG A 223 0.10 -0.67 13.43
CA ARG A 223 -0.06 -2.00 12.85
C ARG A 223 0.96 -3.01 13.39
N LEU A 224 2.22 -2.62 13.52
CA LEU A 224 3.28 -3.47 14.06
C LEU A 224 3.06 -3.76 15.55
N ALA A 225 2.74 -2.73 16.35
CA ALA A 225 2.42 -2.89 17.77
C ALA A 225 1.16 -3.72 18.08
N SER A 226 0.38 -4.12 17.06
CA SER A 226 -0.84 -4.93 17.21
C SER A 226 -0.76 -6.34 16.62
N ASP A 227 0.39 -6.74 16.04
CA ASP A 227 0.60 -8.05 15.43
C ASP A 227 2.11 -8.32 15.28
N ASP A 228 2.66 -8.96 16.31
CA ASP A 228 4.07 -9.35 16.45
C ASP A 228 4.51 -10.43 15.46
N SER A 229 3.57 -11.12 14.81
CA SER A 229 3.83 -12.08 13.73
C SER A 229 4.19 -11.37 12.40
N ILE A 230 4.05 -10.05 12.29
CA ILE A 230 4.61 -9.30 11.16
C ILE A 230 6.14 -9.26 11.29
N LYS A 231 6.89 -9.85 10.35
CA LYS A 231 8.37 -9.82 10.31
C LYS A 231 8.95 -9.04 9.14
N LEU A 232 8.16 -8.80 8.09
CA LEU A 232 8.56 -8.02 6.94
C LEU A 232 7.60 -6.86 6.70
N LEU A 233 8.14 -5.65 6.59
CA LEU A 233 7.47 -4.46 6.07
C LEU A 233 8.03 -4.13 4.69
N VAL A 234 7.18 -4.07 3.67
CA VAL A 234 7.56 -3.55 2.35
C VAL A 234 6.93 -2.17 2.17
N VAL A 235 7.73 -1.17 1.83
CA VAL A 235 7.29 0.22 1.60
C VAL A 235 7.50 0.59 0.13
N PHE A 236 6.45 1.08 -0.54
CA PHE A 236 6.55 1.57 -1.93
C PHE A 236 5.61 2.75 -2.19
N LEU A 237 6.16 3.97 -2.13
CA LEU A 237 5.43 5.23 -2.27
C LEU A 237 6.31 6.32 -2.88
N GLY A 238 5.70 7.45 -3.27
CA GLY A 238 6.46 8.66 -3.56
C GLY A 238 5.85 9.66 -4.56
N PRO A 239 5.14 9.27 -5.64
CA PRO A 239 4.57 10.20 -6.62
C PRO A 239 3.67 11.31 -6.06
N ASN A 240 3.18 11.15 -4.83
CA ASN A 240 2.31 12.10 -4.14
C ASN A 240 3.06 13.10 -3.23
N ASP A 241 4.38 13.00 -3.11
CA ASP A 241 5.20 13.81 -2.18
C ASP A 241 6.11 14.92 -2.79
N PRO A 242 6.44 15.02 -4.10
CA PRO A 242 7.47 15.96 -4.58
C PRO A 242 6.99 17.41 -4.74
N TRP A 243 6.46 17.97 -3.64
CA TRP A 243 5.88 19.31 -3.54
C TRP A 243 6.16 19.91 -2.16
N ASP A 244 5.85 21.20 -2.03
CA ASP A 244 5.86 21.87 -0.72
C ASP A 244 4.99 21.10 0.29
N MET A 245 5.37 21.10 1.57
CA MET A 245 4.64 20.38 2.60
C MET A 245 4.41 21.22 3.86
N PRO A 246 3.34 20.98 4.64
CA PRO A 246 3.15 21.65 5.91
C PRO A 246 4.25 21.23 6.92
N PRO A 247 4.81 22.18 7.69
CA PRO A 247 5.69 21.84 8.81
C PRO A 247 4.90 21.17 9.93
N ASP A 248 5.60 20.39 10.75
CA ASP A 248 5.03 19.82 11.97
C ASP A 248 4.66 20.94 12.95
N GLY A 249 3.51 20.83 13.61
CA GLY A 249 2.89 21.93 14.38
C GLY A 249 2.14 22.98 13.53
N GLY A 250 2.43 23.09 12.23
CA GLY A 250 1.79 24.05 11.31
C GLY A 250 2.55 25.37 11.16
N GLY A 251 2.11 26.20 10.21
CA GLY A 251 2.80 27.43 9.82
C GLY A 251 2.96 27.55 8.30
N ARG A 252 3.97 28.30 7.84
CA ARG A 252 4.29 28.45 6.42
C ARG A 252 4.80 27.11 5.86
N TYR A 253 4.33 26.72 4.69
CA TYR A 253 4.76 25.49 4.02
C TYR A 253 6.27 25.49 3.77
N LEU A 254 6.89 24.36 4.08
CA LEU A 254 8.28 24.06 3.78
C LEU A 254 8.41 23.86 2.26
N LYS A 255 9.36 24.56 1.63
CA LYS A 255 9.60 24.42 0.19
C LYS A 255 10.22 23.07 -0.13
N PHE A 256 9.70 22.40 -1.17
CA PHE A 256 10.25 21.12 -1.63
C PHE A 256 11.78 21.19 -1.80
N ALA A 257 12.49 20.18 -1.31
CA ALA A 257 13.95 20.09 -1.31
C ALA A 257 14.71 21.27 -0.65
N SER A 258 14.05 22.05 0.21
CA SER A 258 14.76 22.92 1.17
C SER A 258 15.26 22.11 2.36
N GLU A 259 16.31 22.57 3.04
CA GLU A 259 16.92 21.87 4.19
C GLU A 259 15.89 21.47 5.28
N ALA A 260 14.99 22.39 5.62
CA ALA A 260 13.91 22.12 6.58
C ALA A 260 12.87 21.10 6.06
N TRP A 261 12.62 21.08 4.75
CA TRP A 261 11.79 20.05 4.11
C TRP A 261 12.48 18.69 4.15
N GLU A 262 13.76 18.63 3.79
CA GLU A 262 14.54 17.39 3.78
C GLU A 262 14.63 16.77 5.18
N SER A 263 14.97 17.58 6.18
CA SER A 263 15.06 17.16 7.58
C SER A 263 13.75 16.53 8.09
N ALA A 264 12.62 17.22 7.89
CA ALA A 264 11.31 16.70 8.31
C ALA A 264 10.86 15.47 7.50
N TYR A 265 11.23 15.37 6.22
CA TYR A 265 10.89 14.22 5.38
C TYR A 265 11.73 12.98 5.75
N ARG A 266 13.04 13.16 5.95
CA ARG A 266 13.94 12.12 6.49
C ARG A 266 13.50 11.62 7.85
N ALA A 267 13.08 12.51 8.76
CA ALA A 267 12.56 12.12 10.07
C ALA A 267 11.32 11.20 9.95
N ARG A 268 10.45 11.42 8.96
CA ARG A 268 9.29 10.55 8.68
C ARG A 268 9.71 9.19 8.10
N ILE A 269 10.73 9.13 7.25
CA ILE A 269 11.32 7.87 6.77
C ILE A 269 11.98 7.10 7.94
N ALA A 270 12.85 7.75 8.69
CA ALA A 270 13.59 7.17 9.80
C ALA A 270 12.66 6.65 10.91
N SER A 271 11.58 7.36 11.25
CA SER A 271 10.60 6.89 12.24
C SER A 271 9.84 5.63 11.82
N ILE A 272 9.63 5.39 10.53
CA ILE A 272 9.08 4.12 10.02
C ILE A 272 10.08 2.98 10.23
N ILE A 273 11.35 3.21 9.84
CA ILE A 273 12.41 2.21 9.92
C ILE A 273 12.75 1.86 11.38
N GLU A 274 12.90 2.86 12.23
CA GLU A 274 13.22 2.67 13.64
C GLU A 274 12.08 1.94 14.38
N ASN A 275 10.82 2.29 14.11
CA ASN A 275 9.70 1.56 14.69
C ASN A 275 9.64 0.09 14.19
N ALA A 276 9.96 -0.17 12.93
CA ALA A 276 10.09 -1.54 12.43
C ALA A 276 11.21 -2.30 13.16
N ARG A 277 12.39 -1.69 13.32
CA ARG A 277 13.53 -2.23 14.07
C ARG A 277 13.18 -2.58 15.51
N GLN A 278 12.47 -1.71 16.21
CA GLN A 278 12.00 -1.93 17.60
C GLN A 278 11.08 -3.14 17.72
N ASN A 279 10.26 -3.40 16.71
CA ASN A 279 9.37 -4.57 16.62
C ASN A 279 10.05 -5.81 15.99
N ASN A 280 11.38 -5.75 15.73
CA ASN A 280 12.16 -6.79 15.05
C ASN A 280 11.64 -7.14 13.63
N VAL A 281 11.16 -6.12 12.92
CA VAL A 281 10.63 -6.21 11.55
C VAL A 281 11.69 -5.69 10.58
N THR A 282 12.01 -6.47 9.54
CA THR A 282 12.88 -6.01 8.45
C THR A 282 12.10 -5.16 7.46
N VAL A 283 12.74 -4.13 6.92
CA VAL A 283 12.16 -3.23 5.92
C VAL A 283 12.78 -3.51 4.56
N ILE A 284 11.92 -3.68 3.55
CA ILE A 284 12.28 -3.53 2.15
C ILE A 284 11.69 -2.20 1.66
N TRP A 285 12.53 -1.21 1.39
CA TRP A 285 12.12 0.06 0.81
C TRP A 285 12.34 0.05 -0.70
N VAL A 286 11.27 0.18 -1.47
CA VAL A 286 11.30 0.14 -2.93
C VAL A 286 11.40 1.57 -3.49
N GLY A 287 12.51 1.86 -4.15
CA GLY A 287 12.82 3.12 -4.83
C GLY A 287 12.02 3.29 -6.13
N PRO A 288 11.18 4.34 -6.26
CA PRO A 288 10.34 4.54 -7.42
C PRO A 288 11.12 5.00 -8.66
N PRO A 289 10.76 4.51 -9.86
CA PRO A 289 11.54 4.77 -11.06
C PRO A 289 11.27 6.16 -11.65
N ASN A 290 12.06 6.51 -12.67
CA ASN A 290 11.88 7.71 -13.48
C ASN A 290 10.43 7.86 -13.99
N MET A 291 9.98 9.10 -14.18
CA MET A 291 8.60 9.46 -14.53
C MET A 291 8.55 10.27 -15.82
N ARG A 292 7.51 10.09 -16.65
CA ARG A 292 7.46 10.71 -17.99
C ARG A 292 7.50 12.24 -17.95
N LYS A 293 6.89 12.86 -16.94
CA LYS A 293 6.93 14.32 -16.74
C LYS A 293 8.23 14.70 -16.03
N GLN A 294 9.14 15.39 -16.72
CA GLN A 294 10.48 15.71 -16.19
C GLN A 294 10.48 16.39 -14.80
N LYS A 295 9.55 17.32 -14.53
CA LYS A 295 9.41 17.94 -13.19
C LYS A 295 9.13 16.90 -12.10
N LEU A 296 8.24 15.95 -12.39
CA LEU A 296 7.93 14.84 -11.48
C LEU A 296 9.12 13.89 -11.36
N SER A 297 9.79 13.54 -12.48
CA SER A 297 10.97 12.67 -12.47
C SER A 297 12.11 13.21 -11.60
N LYS A 298 12.40 14.51 -11.71
CA LYS A 298 13.40 15.19 -10.85
C LYS A 298 13.02 15.16 -9.37
N GLY A 299 11.72 15.34 -9.08
CA GLY A 299 11.19 15.16 -7.73
C GLY A 299 11.38 13.73 -7.22
N MET A 300 11.05 12.73 -8.05
CA MET A 300 11.21 11.31 -7.71
C MET A 300 12.67 10.94 -7.48
N ALA A 301 13.60 11.34 -8.34
CA ALA A 301 15.03 11.09 -8.18
C ALA A 301 15.60 11.68 -6.88
N TYR A 302 15.05 12.81 -6.42
CA TYR A 302 15.39 13.38 -5.11
C TYR A 302 14.82 12.54 -3.96
N LEU A 303 13.53 12.16 -4.01
CA LEU A 303 12.92 11.28 -2.99
C LEU A 303 13.61 9.92 -2.90
N ASP A 304 13.91 9.30 -4.05
CA ASP A 304 14.62 8.02 -4.21
C ASP A 304 15.99 8.03 -3.51
N LYS A 305 16.73 9.13 -3.65
CA LYS A 305 17.98 9.36 -2.90
C LYS A 305 17.73 9.33 -1.38
N LEU A 306 16.73 10.05 -0.88
CA LEU A 306 16.43 10.08 0.56
C LEU A 306 16.03 8.70 1.10
N TYR A 307 15.22 7.95 0.35
CA TYR A 307 14.81 6.59 0.70
C TYR A 307 16.00 5.64 0.82
N ARG A 308 16.89 5.64 -0.19
CA ARG A 308 18.09 4.82 -0.19
C ARG A 308 19.00 5.15 1.00
N GLU A 309 19.30 6.44 1.19
CA GLU A 309 20.24 6.88 2.23
C GLU A 309 19.74 6.55 3.64
N GLU A 310 18.44 6.71 3.95
CA GLU A 310 17.92 6.34 5.28
C GLU A 310 17.79 4.82 5.47
N ALA A 311 17.47 4.05 4.41
CA ALA A 311 17.42 2.58 4.48
C ALA A 311 18.82 1.97 4.70
N GLU A 312 19.80 2.33 3.86
CA GLU A 312 21.19 1.84 3.94
C GLU A 312 21.85 2.24 5.27
N LYS A 313 21.61 3.47 5.75
CA LYS A 313 22.08 3.96 7.05
C LYS A 313 21.59 3.12 8.23
N MET A 314 20.38 2.56 8.14
CA MET A 314 19.78 1.73 9.18
C MET A 314 19.99 0.22 8.97
N GLY A 315 20.70 -0.16 7.89
CA GLY A 315 20.96 -1.55 7.53
C GLY A 315 19.77 -2.29 6.91
N GLU A 316 18.75 -1.57 6.45
CA GLU A 316 17.56 -2.14 5.81
C GLU A 316 17.72 -2.27 4.29
N ILE A 317 16.88 -3.10 3.67
CA ILE A 317 17.01 -3.48 2.27
C ILE A 317 16.44 -2.37 1.38
N TYR A 318 17.26 -1.81 0.50
CA TYR A 318 16.83 -0.88 -0.55
C TYR A 318 16.77 -1.56 -1.93
N LEU A 319 15.72 -1.30 -2.72
CA LEU A 319 15.57 -1.83 -4.08
C LEU A 319 15.17 -0.76 -5.09
N SER A 320 16.05 -0.41 -6.03
CA SER A 320 15.78 0.55 -7.11
C SER A 320 14.94 -0.07 -8.25
N VAL A 321 13.75 0.46 -8.53
CA VAL A 321 12.94 0.03 -9.69
C VAL A 321 13.56 0.50 -11.01
N ASN A 322 14.36 1.57 -11.02
CA ASN A 322 15.15 1.96 -12.20
C ASN A 322 16.09 0.82 -12.63
N ASP A 323 16.74 0.17 -11.66
CA ASP A 323 17.69 -0.93 -11.91
C ASP A 323 16.94 -2.17 -12.40
N MET A 324 15.81 -2.52 -11.75
CA MET A 324 14.92 -3.62 -12.18
C MET A 324 14.44 -3.46 -13.62
N PHE A 325 14.16 -2.22 -14.03
CA PHE A 325 13.67 -1.86 -15.36
C PHE A 325 14.80 -1.56 -16.35
N LYS A 326 16.06 -1.57 -15.89
CA LYS A 326 17.27 -1.20 -16.63
C LYS A 326 17.22 0.20 -17.25
N TYR A 327 16.60 1.16 -16.56
CA TYR A 327 16.61 2.55 -17.03
C TYR A 327 17.99 3.19 -16.82
N GLU A 328 18.43 3.98 -17.80
CA GLU A 328 19.65 4.77 -17.68
C GLU A 328 19.37 6.16 -17.10
N LYS A 329 20.11 6.53 -16.04
CA LYS A 329 20.11 7.89 -15.47
C LYS A 329 18.68 8.36 -15.12
N ASP A 330 18.29 9.55 -15.57
CA ASP A 330 16.95 10.14 -15.38
C ASP A 330 15.98 9.86 -16.55
N ILE A 331 16.36 8.98 -17.50
CA ILE A 331 15.57 8.68 -18.70
C ILE A 331 14.36 7.81 -18.35
N TYR A 332 13.19 8.26 -18.80
CA TYR A 332 11.94 7.49 -18.74
C TYR A 332 11.74 6.68 -20.04
N SER A 333 11.26 5.44 -19.91
CA SER A 333 10.80 4.63 -21.03
C SER A 333 9.49 3.91 -20.69
N ASP A 334 8.57 3.74 -21.65
CA ASP A 334 7.41 2.84 -21.47
C ASP A 334 7.85 1.36 -21.40
N TYR A 335 9.07 1.05 -21.87
CA TYR A 335 9.63 -0.29 -22.07
C TYR A 335 10.88 -0.54 -21.21
N MET A 336 11.26 -1.81 -21.08
CA MET A 336 12.50 -2.19 -20.39
C MET A 336 13.75 -1.68 -21.13
N GLY A 337 14.73 -1.17 -20.39
CA GLY A 337 16.11 -1.07 -20.85
C GLY A 337 16.51 0.10 -21.75
N ASP A 338 17.76 -0.03 -22.19
CA ASP A 338 18.57 0.70 -23.17
C ASP A 338 17.98 0.88 -24.59
N GLY A 339 16.71 0.52 -24.81
CA GLY A 339 16.06 0.54 -26.13
C GLY A 339 16.12 -0.77 -26.92
N SER A 340 16.78 -1.82 -26.42
CA SER A 340 16.82 -3.15 -27.07
C SER A 340 15.52 -3.96 -26.90
N SER A 341 14.72 -3.70 -25.87
CA SER A 341 13.56 -4.52 -25.49
C SER A 341 12.21 -3.87 -25.84
N ARG A 342 11.27 -4.70 -26.32
CA ARG A 342 9.87 -4.31 -26.56
C ARG A 342 8.93 -4.68 -25.40
N VAL A 343 9.46 -5.14 -24.26
CA VAL A 343 8.65 -5.49 -23.08
C VAL A 343 8.16 -4.21 -22.40
N LYS A 344 6.85 -3.93 -22.50
CA LYS A 344 6.22 -2.73 -21.91
C LYS A 344 6.09 -2.88 -20.39
N LEU A 345 6.72 -1.98 -19.63
CA LEU A 345 6.73 -1.99 -18.16
C LEU A 345 5.88 -0.89 -17.52
N ARG A 346 5.53 0.17 -18.25
CA ARG A 346 4.73 1.29 -17.72
C ARG A 346 3.31 1.32 -18.25
N ALA A 347 2.42 1.92 -17.45
CA ALA A 347 1.09 2.30 -17.89
C ALA A 347 1.15 3.51 -18.84
N GLY A 348 0.05 3.77 -19.55
CA GLY A 348 -0.03 4.86 -20.54
C GLY A 348 0.10 6.28 -19.96
N ASP A 349 0.01 6.45 -18.63
CA ASP A 349 0.05 7.75 -17.95
C ASP A 349 1.46 8.28 -17.65
N GLY A 350 2.49 7.44 -17.71
CA GLY A 350 3.86 7.80 -17.38
C GLY A 350 4.19 7.83 -15.88
N ILE A 351 3.34 7.23 -15.04
CA ILE A 351 3.51 7.09 -13.59
C ILE A 351 3.38 5.62 -13.16
N HIS A 352 2.29 4.95 -13.53
CA HIS A 352 2.01 3.59 -13.08
C HIS A 352 2.70 2.52 -13.95
N PHE A 353 2.44 1.26 -13.62
CA PHE A 353 3.07 0.08 -14.21
C PHE A 353 2.10 -0.70 -15.10
N SER A 354 2.63 -1.39 -16.11
CA SER A 354 1.90 -2.51 -16.72
C SER A 354 1.90 -3.70 -15.75
N LEU A 355 1.04 -4.70 -15.99
CA LEU A 355 1.09 -5.96 -15.23
C LEU A 355 2.49 -6.60 -15.26
N LYS A 356 3.21 -6.50 -16.38
CA LYS A 356 4.58 -7.03 -16.48
C LYS A 356 5.59 -6.22 -15.65
N GLY A 357 5.42 -4.89 -15.57
CA GLY A 357 6.19 -4.05 -14.65
C GLY A 357 5.93 -4.41 -13.19
N GLN A 358 4.65 -4.57 -12.80
CA GLN A 358 4.26 -5.00 -11.46
C GLN A 358 4.86 -6.36 -11.09
N GLN A 359 4.81 -7.33 -12.01
CA GLN A 359 5.42 -8.66 -11.85
C GLN A 359 6.94 -8.60 -11.64
N ILE A 360 7.65 -7.75 -12.40
CA ILE A 360 9.11 -7.59 -12.23
C ILE A 360 9.43 -7.00 -10.86
N ILE A 361 8.69 -6.00 -10.39
CA ILE A 361 8.90 -5.40 -9.06
C ILE A 361 8.60 -6.44 -7.97
N ALA A 362 7.46 -7.13 -8.07
CA ALA A 362 7.08 -8.21 -7.16
C ALA A 362 8.18 -9.28 -7.08
N GLN A 363 8.71 -9.74 -8.23
CA GLN A 363 9.76 -10.75 -8.26
C GLN A 363 11.07 -10.29 -7.61
N HIS A 364 11.44 -9.02 -7.73
CA HIS A 364 12.65 -8.47 -7.07
C HIS A 364 12.47 -8.22 -5.58
N VAL A 365 11.25 -7.96 -5.10
CA VAL A 365 10.95 -7.95 -3.65
C VAL A 365 10.96 -9.38 -3.12
N PHE A 366 10.32 -10.31 -3.83
CA PHE A 366 10.26 -11.72 -3.45
C PHE A 366 11.64 -12.39 -3.41
N SER A 367 12.58 -12.03 -4.31
CA SER A 367 13.95 -12.57 -4.29
C SER A 367 14.82 -12.07 -3.13
N ARG A 368 14.26 -11.30 -2.20
CA ARG A 368 14.85 -10.95 -0.89
C ARG A 368 14.25 -11.75 0.27
N ILE A 369 13.31 -12.65 -0.02
CA ILE A 369 12.62 -13.48 0.95
C ILE A 369 13.14 -14.91 0.79
N HIS A 370 13.95 -15.34 1.74
CA HIS A 370 14.20 -16.76 1.98
C HIS A 370 13.09 -17.33 2.86
N LEU A 371 12.88 -18.63 2.73
CA LEU A 371 11.73 -19.31 3.31
C LEU A 371 12.26 -20.48 4.13
N GLN A 372 11.90 -20.51 5.40
CA GLN A 372 12.30 -21.58 6.29
C GLN A 372 11.50 -22.83 5.92
N GLU A 373 12.18 -23.84 5.39
CA GLU A 373 11.57 -25.14 5.18
C GLU A 373 11.16 -25.73 6.53
N GLU A 374 9.90 -26.15 6.65
CA GLU A 374 9.46 -26.95 7.80
C GLU A 374 10.27 -28.25 7.78
N SER A 375 11.10 -28.44 8.81
CA SER A 375 11.77 -29.72 9.03
C SER A 375 10.69 -30.77 9.26
N LYS A 376 10.43 -31.59 8.25
CA LYS A 376 9.67 -32.82 8.43
C LYS A 376 10.44 -33.67 9.43
N GLU A 377 9.94 -33.74 10.66
CA GLU A 377 10.39 -34.77 11.60
C GLU A 377 10.03 -36.12 10.99
N ASP A 378 11.05 -36.84 10.54
CA ASP A 378 10.95 -38.24 10.15
C ASP A 378 10.59 -39.06 11.39
N ASN A 379 9.30 -39.13 11.70
CA ASN A 379 8.69 -40.09 12.61
C ASN A 379 8.71 -41.49 11.95
N ALA A 380 9.93 -42.00 11.75
CA ALA A 380 10.22 -43.23 11.00
C ALA A 380 11.39 -44.02 11.62
N ALA A 381 11.49 -44.07 12.96
CA ALA A 381 12.48 -44.89 13.65
C ALA A 381 12.09 -45.28 15.10
N ASP A 382 10.94 -45.94 15.30
CA ASP A 382 10.80 -46.89 16.43
C ASP A 382 9.80 -48.02 16.11
N ASP A 383 10.15 -48.85 15.12
CA ASP A 383 9.65 -50.22 15.03
C ASP A 383 10.79 -51.14 14.52
N ILE A 384 10.71 -52.43 14.83
CA ILE A 384 11.78 -53.44 14.69
C ILE A 384 12.87 -53.35 15.77
N LYS A 385 12.45 -53.60 17.02
CA LYS A 385 13.28 -54.29 18.02
C LYS A 385 12.51 -55.41 18.72
N ASP A 386 12.15 -56.45 17.97
CA ASP A 386 12.20 -57.80 18.55
C ASP A 386 12.31 -58.92 17.49
N LYS A 387 12.80 -60.08 17.93
CA LYS A 387 12.95 -61.36 17.19
C LYS A 387 14.01 -61.40 16.09
N ASN A 388 15.23 -61.82 16.48
CA ASN A 388 15.64 -63.17 16.07
C ASN A 388 16.72 -63.77 16.98
N THR A 389 16.35 -64.83 17.70
CA THR A 389 17.27 -65.68 18.48
C THR A 389 17.34 -67.05 17.81
N VAL A 390 18.33 -67.29 16.95
CA VAL A 390 18.67 -68.65 16.47
C VAL A 390 20.19 -68.81 16.28
N ILE A 391 20.79 -69.52 17.25
CA ILE A 391 21.85 -70.54 17.13
C ILE A 391 23.00 -70.28 16.12
N VAL A 392 24.20 -70.04 16.66
CA VAL A 392 25.48 -70.26 15.96
C VAL A 392 25.96 -71.67 16.28
N ASN A 393 26.19 -72.49 15.25
CA ASN A 393 26.89 -73.77 15.39
C ASN A 393 28.40 -73.54 15.32
N GLU A 394 29.15 -73.98 16.33
CA GLU A 394 30.61 -74.11 16.25
C GLU A 394 31.00 -75.42 15.55
N THR A 395 31.83 -75.33 14.51
CA THR A 395 32.72 -76.44 14.12
C THR A 395 34.05 -75.93 13.55
N ASN A 396 35.14 -76.27 14.23
CA ASN A 396 36.40 -76.77 13.67
C ASN A 396 37.28 -75.85 12.77
N ASN A 397 38.41 -75.38 13.32
CA ASN A 397 39.71 -76.10 13.30
C ASN A 397 40.93 -75.15 13.19
N ALA A 398 41.88 -75.29 14.13
CA ALA A 398 43.32 -75.09 13.87
C ALA A 398 44.18 -75.73 15.00
N HIS A 399 44.74 -76.90 14.71
CA HIS A 399 45.97 -77.44 15.32
C HIS A 399 47.18 -76.92 14.51
N PRO A 400 48.47 -77.08 14.92
CA PRO A 400 49.01 -77.98 15.96
C PRO A 400 49.15 -77.34 17.34
#